data_AF-A0A1M5Q425-F1
#
_entry.id   AF-A0A1M5Q425-F1
#
_cell.length_a   1.000
_cell.length_b   1.000
_cell.length_c   1.000
_cell.angle_alpha   90.00
_cell.angle_beta   90.00
_cell.angle_gamma   90.00
#
_symmetry.space_group_name_H-M   'P 1'
#
loop_
_entity.id
_entity.type
_entity.pdbx_description
1 polymer ?
#
loop_
_entity_poly.entity_id
_entity_poly.type
_entity_poly.pdbx_seq_one_letter_code
_entity_poly.pdbx_strand_id
1 'polypeptide(L)'
;MTKENKKKNEFADYLFNQFVKAERRDKQDWSLNYWNVLTQFAEIGLSDEEQSEERLYVFKLDIIIREAMSGWNTHLLILRGKEAEQDYRERMKKYEERLRAIGHDEATIKQMLDYKIKLNYGTD
;
A
#
# COMPACT_ATOMS: atom_id res chain seq x y z
N MET A 1 0.36 3.13 17.82
CA MET A 1 -1.01 2.63 17.51
C MET A 1 -1.43 1.62 18.56
N THR A 2 -2.49 1.91 19.32
CA THR A 2 -3.09 0.98 20.29
C THR A 2 -3.77 -0.20 19.58
N LYS A 3 -4.03 -1.30 20.30
CA LYS A 3 -4.72 -2.50 19.78
C LYS A 3 -6.12 -2.19 19.21
N GLU A 4 -6.78 -1.13 19.66
CA GLU A 4 -8.10 -0.70 19.17
C GLU A 4 -8.05 -0.09 17.76
N ASN A 5 -7.04 0.72 17.44
CA ASN A 5 -6.86 1.26 16.08
C ASN A 5 -6.56 0.18 15.04
N LYS A 6 -6.02 -0.98 15.46
CA LYS A 6 -5.77 -2.11 14.54
C LYS A 6 -7.06 -2.78 14.06
N LYS A 7 -8.17 -2.69 14.80
CA LYS A 7 -9.47 -3.26 14.37
C LYS A 7 -10.26 -2.31 13.46
N LYS A 8 -10.18 -1.00 13.71
CA LYS A 8 -10.97 0.02 13.00
C LYS A 8 -10.74 0.02 11.47
N ASN A 9 -9.53 -0.29 11.02
CA ASN A 9 -9.17 -0.23 9.59
C ASN A 9 -9.02 -1.60 8.91
N GLU A 10 -9.40 -2.72 9.55
CA GLU A 10 -9.16 -4.06 9.00
C GLU A 10 -9.79 -4.26 7.61
N PHE A 11 -10.96 -3.67 7.35
CA PHE A 11 -11.60 -3.76 6.04
C PHE A 11 -10.87 -2.94 4.97
N ALA A 12 -10.43 -1.72 5.30
CA ALA A 12 -9.62 -0.90 4.40
C ALA A 12 -8.27 -1.58 4.08
N ASP A 13 -7.62 -2.14 5.10
CA ASP A 13 -6.39 -2.94 4.95
C ASP A 13 -6.62 -4.15 4.04
N TYR A 14 -7.75 -4.85 4.22
CA TYR A 14 -8.11 -5.99 3.38
C TYR A 14 -8.26 -5.57 1.91
N LEU A 15 -9.04 -4.53 1.62
CA LEU A 15 -9.26 -4.05 0.25
C LEU A 15 -7.95 -3.61 -0.43
N PHE A 16 -7.13 -2.83 0.29
CA PHE A 16 -5.81 -2.44 -0.20
C PHE A 16 -4.90 -3.66 -0.45
N ASN A 17 -4.89 -4.64 0.46
CA ASN A 17 -4.09 -5.84 0.31
C ASN A 17 -4.55 -6.69 -0.89
N GLN A 18 -5.85 -6.77 -1.14
CA GLN A 18 -6.37 -7.47 -2.31
C GLN A 18 -6.02 -6.75 -3.61
N PHE A 19 -6.06 -5.42 -3.64
CA PHE A 19 -5.55 -4.62 -4.76
C PHE A 19 -4.09 -4.97 -5.05
N VAL A 20 -3.20 -4.87 -4.05
CA VAL A 20 -1.77 -5.15 -4.20
C VAL A 20 -1.52 -6.60 -4.67
N LYS A 21 -2.26 -7.57 -4.12
CA LYS A 21 -2.13 -8.98 -4.52
C LYS A 21 -2.62 -9.23 -5.95
N ALA A 22 -3.65 -8.51 -6.41
CA ALA A 22 -4.15 -8.62 -7.77
C ALA A 22 -3.18 -7.99 -8.77
N GLU A 23 -2.63 -6.80 -8.48
CA GLU A 23 -1.59 -6.15 -9.30
C GLU A 23 -0.37 -7.05 -9.46
N ARG A 24 0.12 -7.65 -8.36
CA ARG A 24 1.26 -8.59 -8.40
C ARG A 24 0.99 -9.89 -9.17
N ARG A 25 -0.24 -10.15 -9.58
CA ARG A 25 -0.67 -11.33 -10.35
C ARG A 25 -1.17 -10.97 -11.75
N ASP A 26 -0.94 -9.73 -12.19
CA ASP A 26 -1.40 -9.19 -13.48
C ASP A 26 -2.92 -9.33 -13.67
N LYS A 27 -3.69 -9.20 -12.58
CA LYS A 27 -5.17 -9.25 -12.59
C LYS A 27 -5.77 -7.85 -12.48
N GLN A 28 -5.56 -7.03 -13.51
CA GLN A 28 -5.92 -5.60 -13.52
C GLN A 28 -7.41 -5.35 -13.25
N ASP A 29 -8.32 -6.13 -13.85
CA ASP A 29 -9.76 -5.96 -13.60
C ASP A 29 -10.11 -6.17 -12.11
N TRP A 30 -9.40 -7.10 -11.46
CA TRP A 30 -9.66 -7.42 -10.06
C TRP A 30 -9.09 -6.34 -9.15
N SER A 31 -7.90 -5.82 -9.46
CA SER A 31 -7.32 -4.73 -8.68
C SER A 31 -8.20 -3.48 -8.74
N LEU A 32 -8.65 -3.08 -9.93
CA LEU A 32 -9.55 -1.94 -10.10
C LEU A 32 -10.86 -2.11 -9.31
N ASN A 33 -11.42 -3.32 -9.25
CA ASN A 33 -12.60 -3.60 -8.43
C ASN A 33 -12.34 -3.39 -6.93
N TYR A 34 -11.22 -3.89 -6.39
CA TYR A 34 -10.89 -3.66 -4.98
C TYR A 34 -10.65 -2.19 -4.66
N TRP A 35 -10.01 -1.45 -5.56
CA TRP A 35 -9.80 -0.02 -5.40
C TRP A 35 -11.12 0.77 -5.47
N ASN A 36 -12.02 0.41 -6.38
CA ASN A 36 -13.36 1.00 -6.45
C ASN A 36 -14.16 0.76 -5.16
N VAL A 37 -14.12 -0.46 -4.61
CA VAL A 37 -14.78 -0.75 -3.33
C VAL A 37 -14.14 0.03 -2.18
N LEU A 38 -12.81 0.22 -2.18
CA LEU A 38 -12.11 1.01 -1.17
C LEU A 38 -12.55 2.48 -1.18
N THR A 39 -12.65 3.09 -2.36
CA THR A 39 -13.09 4.49 -2.50
C THR A 39 -14.55 4.66 -2.11
N GLN A 40 -15.44 3.77 -2.54
CA GLN A 40 -16.85 3.77 -2.10
C GLN A 40 -17.00 3.53 -0.60
N PHE A 41 -16.13 2.74 0.02
CA PHE A 41 -16.12 2.55 1.46
C PHE A 41 -15.84 3.87 2.20
N ALA A 42 -14.94 4.72 1.67
CA ALA A 42 -14.69 6.05 2.24
C ALA A 42 -15.89 6.98 2.11
N GLU A 43 -16.56 6.96 0.95
CA GLU A 43 -17.63 7.90 0.62
C GLU A 43 -18.97 7.53 1.25
N ILE A 44 -19.28 6.24 1.26
CA ILE A 44 -20.61 5.71 1.65
C ILE A 44 -20.53 4.96 2.96
N GLY A 45 -19.51 4.11 3.13
CA GLY A 45 -19.38 3.23 4.30
C GLY A 45 -18.88 3.92 5.56
N LEU A 46 -18.29 5.12 5.43
CA LEU A 46 -17.73 5.92 6.51
C LEU A 46 -18.34 7.33 6.55
N SER A 47 -19.66 7.45 6.35
CA SER A 47 -20.35 8.74 6.18
C SER A 47 -20.49 9.56 7.47
N ASP A 48 -20.39 8.93 8.64
CA ASP A 48 -20.63 9.59 9.93
C ASP A 48 -19.42 10.46 10.35
N GLU A 49 -19.67 11.58 11.04
CA GLU A 49 -18.60 12.50 11.49
C GLU A 49 -17.59 11.84 12.43
N GLU A 50 -18.07 10.90 13.27
CA GLU A 50 -17.24 10.12 14.20
C GLU A 50 -16.22 9.21 13.48
N GLN A 51 -16.41 8.97 12.18
CA GLN A 51 -15.56 8.10 11.34
C GLN A 51 -14.55 8.90 10.50
N SER A 52 -14.32 10.17 10.84
CA SER A 52 -13.43 11.06 10.10
C SER A 52 -11.97 10.55 10.05
N GLU A 53 -11.49 9.88 11.08
CA GLU A 53 -10.14 9.29 11.12
C GLU A 53 -10.01 8.08 10.19
N GLU A 54 -11.00 7.18 10.18
CA GLU A 54 -11.08 6.03 9.29
C GLU A 54 -11.18 6.50 7.83
N ARG A 55 -11.99 7.53 7.58
CA ARG A 55 -12.13 8.13 6.24
C ARG A 55 -10.81 8.72 5.77
N LEU A 56 -10.11 9.47 6.62
CA LEU A 56 -8.78 10.00 6.34
C LEU A 56 -7.77 8.89 6.06
N TYR A 57 -7.86 7.78 6.78
CA TYR A 57 -7.02 6.61 6.53
C TYR A 57 -7.25 6.01 5.14
N VAL A 58 -8.51 5.82 4.75
CA VAL A 58 -8.84 5.31 3.42
C VAL A 58 -8.37 6.27 2.32
N PHE A 59 -8.53 7.59 2.49
CA PHE A 59 -8.00 8.57 1.54
C PHE A 59 -6.48 8.50 1.39
N LYS A 60 -5.74 8.26 2.48
CA LYS A 60 -4.28 8.03 2.39
C LYS A 60 -3.96 6.79 1.55
N LEU A 61 -4.68 5.69 1.74
CA LEU A 61 -4.49 4.47 0.94
C LEU A 61 -4.80 4.72 -0.54
N ASP A 62 -5.86 5.46 -0.83
CA ASP A 62 -6.25 5.84 -2.19
C ASP A 62 -5.18 6.72 -2.88
N ILE A 63 -4.64 7.72 -2.19
CA ILE A 63 -3.52 8.52 -2.71
C ILE A 63 -2.31 7.63 -3.05
N ILE A 64 -1.93 6.73 -2.14
CA ILE A 64 -0.83 5.78 -2.36
C ILE A 64 -1.07 4.92 -3.61
N ILE A 65 -2.31 4.44 -3.82
CA ILE A 65 -2.67 3.68 -5.02
C ILE A 65 -2.51 4.54 -6.28
N ARG A 66 -3.06 5.76 -6.29
CA ARG A 66 -2.99 6.67 -7.44
C ARG A 66 -1.56 7.00 -7.83
N GLU A 67 -0.72 7.33 -6.85
CA GLU A 67 0.71 7.61 -7.06
C GLU A 67 1.44 6.39 -7.62
N ALA A 68 1.19 5.21 -7.04
CA ALA A 68 1.80 3.97 -7.50
C ALA A 68 1.36 3.62 -8.93
N MET A 69 0.09 3.80 -9.27
CA MET A 69 -0.41 3.56 -10.63
C MET A 69 0.19 4.54 -11.64
N SER A 70 0.20 5.84 -11.32
CA SER A 70 0.78 6.87 -12.20
C SER A 70 2.26 6.61 -12.50
N GLY A 71 2.99 6.07 -11.53
CA GLY A 71 4.41 5.74 -11.64
C GLY A 71 4.70 4.32 -12.12
N TRP A 72 3.69 3.50 -12.44
CA TRP A 72 3.86 2.07 -12.75
C TRP A 72 4.56 1.28 -11.63
N ASN A 73 4.38 1.72 -10.39
CA ASN A 73 5.06 1.28 -9.17
C ASN A 73 4.15 0.46 -8.23
N THR A 74 3.02 -0.06 -8.71
CA THR A 74 2.10 -0.88 -7.88
C THR A 74 2.78 -2.12 -7.31
N HIS A 75 3.74 -2.69 -8.03
CA HIS A 75 4.59 -3.80 -7.58
C HIS A 75 5.49 -3.45 -6.38
N LEU A 76 5.69 -2.14 -6.08
CA LEU A 76 6.46 -1.65 -4.94
C LEU A 76 5.60 -1.45 -3.68
N LEU A 77 4.28 -1.57 -3.77
CA LEU A 77 3.41 -1.45 -2.60
C LEU A 77 3.63 -2.58 -1.59
N ILE A 78 3.40 -2.29 -0.31
CA ILE A 78 3.60 -3.18 0.84
C ILE A 78 2.25 -3.38 1.54
N LEU A 79 1.96 -4.63 1.92
CA LEU A 79 0.70 -4.99 2.57
C LEU A 79 0.51 -4.26 3.93
N ARG A 80 -0.74 -4.19 4.38
CA ARG A 80 -1.20 -3.56 5.63
C ARG A 80 -1.70 -4.57 6.65
N GLY A 81 -1.95 -4.07 7.86
CA GLY A 81 -2.48 -4.85 8.97
C GLY A 81 -1.58 -6.00 9.38
N LYS A 82 -2.18 -7.16 9.65
CA LYS A 82 -1.47 -8.37 10.13
C LYS A 82 -0.44 -8.92 9.13
N GLU A 83 -0.62 -8.63 7.84
CA GLU A 83 0.27 -9.11 6.78
C GLU A 83 1.50 -8.20 6.57
N ALA A 84 1.49 -6.99 7.14
CA ALA A 84 2.43 -5.94 6.81
C ALA A 84 3.88 -6.27 7.18
N GLU A 85 4.12 -6.77 8.38
CA GLU A 85 5.49 -6.93 8.91
C GLU A 85 6.29 -7.98 8.14
N GLN A 86 5.65 -9.10 7.81
CA GLN A 86 6.27 -10.15 7.02
C GLN A 86 6.43 -9.72 5.56
N ASP A 87 5.39 -9.16 4.93
CA ASP A 87 5.49 -8.67 3.54
C ASP A 87 6.57 -7.58 3.42
N TYR A 88 6.65 -6.65 4.38
CA TYR A 88 7.70 -5.63 4.41
C TYR A 88 9.09 -6.26 4.37
N ARG A 89 9.42 -7.15 5.32
CA ARG A 89 10.75 -7.77 5.40
C ARG A 89 11.10 -8.52 4.11
N GLU A 90 10.18 -9.37 3.64
CA GLU A 90 10.43 -10.19 2.45
C GLU A 90 10.55 -9.34 1.18
N ARG A 91 9.69 -8.32 1.02
CA ARG A 91 9.65 -7.50 -0.19
C ARG A 91 10.78 -6.48 -0.25
N MET A 92 11.21 -5.93 0.88
CA MET A 92 12.38 -5.05 0.94
C MET A 92 13.63 -5.84 0.56
N LYS A 93 13.85 -6.99 1.19
CA LYS A 93 15.00 -7.86 0.89
C LYS A 93 15.02 -8.28 -0.59
N LYS A 94 13.92 -8.81 -1.12
CA LYS A 94 13.82 -9.20 -2.54
C LYS A 94 13.99 -8.04 -3.50
N TYR A 95 13.62 -6.82 -3.10
CA TYR A 95 13.80 -5.64 -3.95
C TYR A 95 15.27 -5.23 -3.98
N GLU A 96 15.91 -5.16 -2.82
CA GLU A 96 17.35 -4.89 -2.70
C GLU A 96 18.20 -5.93 -3.48
N GLU A 97 17.92 -7.22 -3.31
CA GLU A 97 18.61 -8.31 -4.04
C GLU A 97 18.48 -8.14 -5.56
N ARG A 98 17.30 -7.75 -6.06
CA ARG A 98 17.09 -7.50 -7.49
C ARG A 98 17.88 -6.29 -7.98
N LEU A 99 17.90 -5.20 -7.22
CA LEU A 99 18.66 -4.00 -7.57
C LEU A 99 20.17 -4.29 -7.64
N ARG A 100 20.68 -5.09 -6.70
CA ARG A 100 22.06 -5.59 -6.71
C ARG A 100 22.33 -6.47 -7.92
N ALA A 101 21.43 -7.40 -8.23
CA ALA A 101 21.59 -8.34 -9.35
C ALA A 101 21.63 -7.65 -10.73
N ILE A 102 20.94 -6.52 -10.90
CA ILE A 102 20.98 -5.71 -12.13
C ILE A 102 22.12 -4.68 -12.15
N GLY A 103 23.00 -4.68 -11.13
CA GLY A 103 24.24 -3.92 -11.12
C GLY A 103 24.12 -2.48 -10.63
N HIS A 104 23.07 -2.12 -9.89
CA HIS A 104 23.02 -0.81 -9.23
C HIS A 104 24.08 -0.69 -8.13
N ASP A 105 24.66 0.50 -7.99
CA ASP A 105 25.55 0.85 -6.89
C ASP A 105 24.78 1.08 -5.57
N GLU A 106 25.49 1.09 -4.44
CA GLU A 106 24.89 1.25 -3.11
C GLU A 106 24.11 2.56 -2.94
N ALA A 107 24.56 3.66 -3.54
CA ALA A 107 23.89 4.95 -3.40
C ALA A 107 22.55 4.94 -4.15
N THR A 108 22.54 4.38 -5.35
CA THR A 108 21.32 4.17 -6.16
C THR A 108 20.36 3.19 -5.47
N ILE A 109 20.87 2.08 -4.92
CA ILE A 109 20.06 1.14 -4.14
C ILE A 109 19.39 1.86 -2.96
N LYS A 110 20.16 2.63 -2.18
CA LYS A 110 19.62 3.39 -1.05
C LYS A 110 18.51 4.35 -1.50
N GLN A 111 18.71 5.10 -2.57
CA GLN A 111 17.70 6.02 -3.10
C GLN A 111 16.41 5.29 -3.52
N MET A 112 16.54 4.11 -4.14
CA MET A 112 15.40 3.29 -4.56
C MET A 112 14.64 2.69 -3.37
N LEU A 113 15.34 2.27 -2.32
CA LEU A 113 14.71 1.81 -1.08
C LEU A 113 14.01 2.97 -0.37
N ASP A 114 14.64 4.14 -0.28
CA ASP A 114 14.06 5.36 0.29
C ASP A 114 12.79 5.77 -0.48
N TYR A 115 12.82 5.69 -1.82
CA TYR A 115 11.64 5.93 -2.67
C TYR A 115 10.50 4.95 -2.36
N LYS A 116 10.80 3.65 -2.28
CA LYS A 116 9.80 2.63 -1.96
C LYS A 116 9.17 2.85 -0.58
N ILE A 117 9.95 3.28 0.41
CA ILE A 117 9.45 3.62 1.75
C ILE A 117 8.53 4.84 1.67
N LYS A 118 8.95 5.92 0.99
CA LYS A 118 8.15 7.13 0.82
C LYS A 118 6.82 6.86 0.11
N LEU A 119 6.82 6.06 -0.95
CA LEU A 119 5.61 5.66 -1.65
C LEU A 119 4.61 4.95 -0.71
N ASN A 120 5.10 4.17 0.25
CA ASN A 120 4.24 3.35 1.11
C ASN A 120 3.82 4.03 2.41
N TYR A 121 4.58 4.99 2.93
CA TYR A 121 4.32 5.56 4.25
C TYR A 121 4.30 7.09 4.26
N GLY A 122 4.58 7.72 3.12
CA GLY A 122 4.78 9.16 3.02
C GLY A 122 6.19 9.58 3.40
N THR A 123 6.44 10.88 3.32
CA THR A 123 7.57 11.54 3.95
C THR A 123 7.15 11.93 5.37
N ASP A 124 7.60 11.19 6.38
CA ASP A 124 7.72 11.77 7.73
C ASP A 124 8.72 12.93 7.70
#